data_AF-A0A532THG1-F1
#
_entry.id   AF-A0A532THG1-F1
#
_cell.length_a   1.000
_cell.length_b   1.000
_cell.length_c   1.000
_cell.angle_alpha   90.00
_cell.angle_beta   90.00
_cell.angle_gamma   90.00
#
_symmetry.space_group_name_H-M   'P 1'
#
loop_
_entity.id
_entity.type
_entity.pdbx_description
1 polymer ?
#
loop_
_entity_poly.entity_id
_entity_poly.type
_entity_poly.pdbx_seq_one_letter_code
_entity_poly.pdbx_strand_id
1 'polypeptide(L)'
;MLERSHSFELRDKNYDDIQRIMENVLEKDLSFSTDSKRVGRSLLRINYFDTNVDKEQQKNNRITILKESEKRIYIQINGKLTDSQVEHLWNEFEKNLNNSMKVEKVTKPIPSKDKIVQEIKNLIDERGYIVQNEDVQEFFENFIEKYTRFPREDEINSIVKGYIMMVNDEKLFDEKDIDKTINEKKLDISEPVLGTTQREISLTSTDNTVLAMSEGVGRRKCPACGNDGLIHEMDDKSVILMDYPKIYAKKNCCSQCGYEWRTH
;
A
#
# COMPACT_ATOMS: atom_id res chain seq x y z
N MET A 1 -21.80 -33.88 -0.19
CA MET A 1 -21.47 -32.63 -0.92
C MET A 1 -20.04 -32.77 -1.38
N LEU A 2 -19.76 -32.58 -2.67
CA LEU A 2 -18.39 -32.56 -3.18
C LEU A 2 -17.85 -31.14 -2.97
N GLU A 3 -16.89 -31.01 -2.09
CA GLU A 3 -16.14 -29.79 -1.86
C GLU A 3 -14.89 -29.85 -2.73
N ARG A 4 -14.76 -28.91 -3.67
CA ARG A 4 -13.60 -28.83 -4.57
C ARG A 4 -12.88 -27.52 -4.35
N SER A 5 -11.57 -27.56 -4.19
CA SER A 5 -10.78 -26.38 -3.90
C SER A 5 -9.55 -26.25 -4.77
N HIS A 6 -9.21 -25.03 -5.15
CA HIS A 6 -8.01 -24.72 -5.90
C HIS A 6 -7.44 -23.35 -5.52
N SER A 7 -6.12 -23.25 -5.46
CA SER A 7 -5.42 -22.00 -5.17
C SER A 7 -4.84 -21.41 -6.44
N PHE A 8 -4.96 -20.09 -6.61
CA PHE A 8 -4.40 -19.35 -7.74
C PHE A 8 -3.47 -18.24 -7.26
N GLU A 9 -2.42 -17.97 -8.02
CA GLU A 9 -1.57 -16.81 -7.80
C GLU A 9 -2.25 -15.54 -8.32
N LEU A 10 -2.42 -14.54 -7.45
CA LEU A 10 -2.78 -13.19 -7.85
C LEU A 10 -1.54 -12.47 -8.34
N ARG A 11 -1.60 -11.97 -9.57
CA ARG A 11 -0.63 -11.02 -10.12
C ARG A 11 -1.38 -9.71 -10.36
N ASP A 12 -1.35 -8.85 -9.34
CA ASP A 12 -1.84 -7.46 -9.31
C ASP A 12 -3.34 -7.22 -9.59
N LYS A 13 -4.17 -8.27 -9.63
CA LYS A 13 -5.62 -8.11 -9.85
C LYS A 13 -6.39 -7.71 -8.60
N ASN A 14 -7.33 -6.78 -8.76
CA ASN A 14 -8.28 -6.45 -7.71
C ASN A 14 -9.37 -7.52 -7.60
N TYR A 15 -10.03 -7.58 -6.44
CA TYR A 15 -11.16 -8.48 -6.17
C TYR A 15 -12.31 -8.32 -7.14
N ASP A 16 -12.58 -7.09 -7.57
CA ASP A 16 -13.69 -6.80 -8.47
C ASP A 16 -13.43 -7.44 -9.85
N ASP A 17 -12.16 -7.49 -10.30
CA ASP A 17 -11.78 -8.18 -11.53
C ASP A 17 -11.94 -9.70 -11.39
N ILE A 18 -11.54 -10.26 -10.25
CA ILE A 18 -11.66 -11.69 -9.95
C ILE A 18 -13.13 -12.10 -9.92
N GLN A 19 -13.97 -11.30 -9.25
CA GLN A 19 -15.41 -11.48 -9.22
C GLN A 19 -15.97 -11.50 -10.63
N ARG A 20 -15.68 -10.45 -11.42
CA ARG A 20 -16.19 -10.29 -12.78
C ARG A 20 -15.77 -11.45 -13.68
N ILE A 21 -14.53 -11.93 -13.58
CA ILE A 21 -14.08 -13.08 -14.36
C ILE A 21 -14.87 -14.33 -13.97
N MET A 22 -15.03 -14.58 -12.67
CA MET A 22 -15.73 -15.76 -12.18
C MET A 22 -17.22 -15.75 -12.58
N GLU A 23 -17.89 -14.62 -12.43
CA GLU A 23 -19.30 -14.44 -12.86
C GLU A 23 -19.44 -14.63 -14.37
N ASN A 24 -18.52 -14.07 -15.18
CA ASN A 24 -18.57 -14.26 -16.63
C ASN A 24 -18.43 -15.73 -17.04
N VAL A 25 -17.52 -16.48 -16.44
CA VAL A 25 -17.34 -17.92 -16.76
C VAL A 25 -18.59 -18.71 -16.37
N LEU A 26 -19.18 -18.41 -15.20
CA LEU A 26 -20.41 -19.07 -14.75
C LEU A 26 -21.60 -18.75 -15.65
N GLU A 27 -21.79 -17.48 -16.02
CA GLU A 27 -22.96 -17.01 -16.78
C GLU A 27 -22.86 -17.35 -18.26
N LYS A 28 -21.71 -17.10 -18.88
CA LYS A 28 -21.55 -17.24 -20.34
C LYS A 28 -21.18 -18.65 -20.74
N ASP A 29 -20.22 -19.26 -20.05
CA ASP A 29 -19.68 -20.54 -20.48
C ASP A 29 -20.47 -21.71 -19.91
N LEU A 30 -21.02 -21.54 -18.70
CA LEU A 30 -21.72 -22.59 -17.97
C LEU A 30 -23.23 -22.36 -17.80
N SER A 31 -23.77 -21.23 -18.28
CA SER A 31 -25.21 -20.90 -18.26
C SER A 31 -25.86 -20.87 -16.86
N PHE A 32 -25.09 -20.55 -15.82
CA PHE A 32 -25.59 -20.36 -14.46
C PHE A 32 -25.91 -18.89 -14.20
N SER A 33 -26.96 -18.61 -13.42
CA SER A 33 -27.19 -17.28 -12.86
C SER A 33 -26.36 -17.10 -11.60
N THR A 34 -25.76 -15.92 -11.40
CA THR A 34 -24.93 -15.64 -10.23
C THR A 34 -25.51 -14.56 -9.32
N ASP A 35 -25.25 -14.67 -8.02
CA ASP A 35 -25.52 -13.64 -7.02
C ASP A 35 -24.32 -13.55 -6.07
N SER A 36 -23.58 -12.45 -6.15
CA SER A 36 -22.35 -12.26 -5.41
C SER A 36 -22.57 -11.36 -4.19
N LYS A 37 -22.01 -11.81 -3.07
CA LYS A 37 -22.00 -11.08 -1.81
C LYS A 37 -20.59 -10.99 -1.28
N ARG A 38 -20.10 -9.76 -1.16
CA ARG A 38 -18.82 -9.48 -0.50
C ARG A 38 -19.02 -9.60 1.02
N VAL A 39 -18.21 -10.45 1.65
CA VAL A 39 -18.25 -10.70 3.09
C VAL A 39 -16.96 -10.17 3.71
N GLY A 40 -16.90 -8.84 3.89
CA GLY A 40 -15.70 -8.17 4.41
C GLY A 40 -14.63 -7.91 3.34
N ARG A 41 -13.37 -7.74 3.77
CA ARG A 41 -12.28 -7.27 2.90
C ARG A 41 -11.61 -8.38 2.09
N SER A 42 -11.60 -9.61 2.60
CA SER A 42 -10.83 -10.75 2.07
C SER A 42 -11.67 -11.95 1.64
N LEU A 43 -13.00 -11.87 1.75
CA LEU A 43 -13.89 -12.96 1.39
C LEU A 43 -14.97 -12.50 0.40
N LEU A 44 -15.06 -13.21 -0.71
CA LEU A 44 -16.11 -13.06 -1.71
C LEU A 44 -16.88 -14.36 -1.81
N ARG A 45 -18.21 -14.28 -1.76
CA ARG A 45 -19.10 -15.42 -1.97
C ARG A 45 -19.92 -15.19 -3.22
N ILE A 46 -19.93 -16.17 -4.12
CA ILE A 46 -20.72 -16.15 -5.35
C ILE A 46 -21.67 -17.33 -5.26
N ASN A 47 -22.96 -17.08 -5.08
CA ASN A 47 -23.98 -18.09 -5.20
C ASN A 47 -24.27 -18.30 -6.68
N TYR A 48 -24.48 -19.55 -7.10
CA TYR A 48 -24.77 -19.86 -8.50
C TYR A 48 -25.98 -20.78 -8.62
N PHE A 49 -26.81 -20.54 -9.62
CA PHE A 49 -28.10 -21.20 -9.80
C PHE A 49 -28.25 -21.65 -11.25
N ASP A 50 -28.52 -22.93 -11.46
CA ASP A 50 -28.95 -23.47 -12.73
C ASP A 50 -30.37 -22.95 -13.00
N THR A 51 -30.59 -22.37 -14.16
CA THR A 51 -31.90 -21.84 -14.58
C THR A 51 -32.93 -22.96 -14.78
N ASN A 52 -32.49 -24.21 -14.96
CA ASN A 52 -33.34 -25.37 -15.23
C ASN A 52 -33.75 -26.14 -13.97
N VAL A 53 -33.23 -25.76 -12.80
CA VAL A 53 -33.44 -26.49 -11.53
C VAL A 53 -34.02 -25.55 -10.47
N ASP A 54 -34.90 -26.07 -9.62
CA ASP A 54 -35.53 -25.27 -8.56
C ASP A 54 -34.50 -24.64 -7.60
N LYS A 55 -34.70 -23.37 -7.25
CA LYS A 55 -33.77 -22.57 -6.44
C LYS A 55 -33.60 -23.13 -5.03
N GLU A 56 -34.65 -23.72 -4.46
CA GLU A 56 -34.63 -24.32 -3.13
C GLU A 56 -33.64 -25.49 -3.02
N GLN A 57 -33.48 -26.27 -4.10
CA GLN A 57 -32.53 -27.39 -4.16
C GLN A 57 -31.08 -26.95 -4.35
N GLN A 58 -30.87 -25.67 -4.68
CA GLN A 58 -29.58 -25.09 -5.05
C GLN A 58 -29.04 -24.09 -4.02
N LYS A 59 -29.69 -23.96 -2.85
CA LYS A 59 -29.28 -23.03 -1.78
C LYS A 59 -27.83 -23.20 -1.29
N ASN A 60 -27.24 -24.37 -1.51
CA ASN A 60 -25.88 -24.69 -1.08
C ASN A 60 -24.83 -24.51 -2.20
N ASN A 61 -25.27 -24.17 -3.41
CA ASN A 61 -24.38 -23.91 -4.55
C ASN A 61 -23.70 -22.55 -4.36
N ARG A 62 -22.43 -22.57 -3.96
CA ARG A 62 -21.63 -21.38 -3.72
C ARG A 62 -20.16 -21.58 -4.06
N ILE A 63 -19.55 -20.55 -4.59
CA ILE A 63 -18.10 -20.40 -4.73
C ILE A 63 -17.63 -19.40 -3.69
N THR A 64 -16.64 -19.78 -2.89
CA THR A 64 -16.02 -18.93 -1.88
C THR A 64 -14.61 -18.63 -2.30
N ILE A 65 -14.26 -17.34 -2.39
CA ILE A 65 -12.95 -16.86 -2.78
C ILE A 65 -12.36 -16.13 -1.57
N LEU A 66 -11.22 -16.63 -1.08
CA LEU A 66 -10.49 -16.11 0.07
C LEU A 66 -9.14 -15.55 -0.38
N LYS A 67 -8.79 -14.31 0.01
CA LYS A 67 -7.39 -13.84 -0.07
C LYS A 67 -6.67 -14.41 1.13
N GLU A 68 -5.64 -15.19 0.87
CA GLU A 68 -4.64 -15.51 1.90
C GLU A 68 -3.58 -14.43 1.97
N SER A 69 -3.19 -13.84 0.83
CA SER A 69 -2.16 -12.82 0.74
C SER A 69 -2.39 -11.89 -0.45
N GLU A 70 -1.55 -10.87 -0.63
CA GLU A 70 -1.61 -10.01 -1.82
C GLU A 70 -1.42 -10.78 -3.12
N LYS A 71 -0.73 -11.93 -3.08
CA LYS A 71 -0.32 -12.70 -4.27
C LYS A 71 -1.03 -14.05 -4.40
N ARG A 72 -1.97 -14.39 -3.53
CA ARG A 72 -2.63 -15.70 -3.56
C ARG A 72 -4.09 -15.62 -3.13
N ILE A 73 -4.94 -16.25 -3.93
CA ILE A 73 -6.33 -16.54 -3.57
C ILE A 73 -6.56 -18.04 -3.51
N TYR A 74 -7.48 -18.41 -2.64
CA TYR A 74 -8.01 -19.75 -2.52
C TYR A 74 -9.49 -19.73 -2.93
N ILE A 75 -9.86 -20.64 -3.82
CA ILE A 75 -11.22 -20.75 -4.33
C ILE A 75 -11.77 -22.12 -3.93
N GLN A 76 -12.92 -22.10 -3.26
CA GLN A 76 -13.64 -23.28 -2.82
C GLN A 76 -15.02 -23.30 -3.48
N ILE A 77 -15.32 -24.37 -4.20
CA ILE A 77 -16.60 -24.63 -4.84
C ILE A 77 -17.38 -25.65 -4.00
N ASN A 78 -18.58 -25.26 -3.61
CA ASN A 78 -19.56 -26.13 -3.00
C ASN A 78 -20.80 -26.20 -3.90
N GLY A 79 -21.25 -27.40 -4.24
CA GLY A 79 -22.52 -27.58 -4.95
C GLY A 79 -22.47 -28.63 -6.06
N LYS A 80 -23.51 -28.64 -6.91
CA LYS A 80 -23.66 -29.59 -8.01
C LYS A 80 -23.02 -29.07 -9.30
N LEU A 81 -21.69 -29.03 -9.34
CA LEU A 81 -20.93 -28.92 -10.60
C LEU A 81 -20.34 -30.30 -10.93
N THR A 82 -20.37 -30.72 -12.20
CA THR A 82 -19.66 -31.93 -12.63
C THR A 82 -18.14 -31.68 -12.66
N ASP A 83 -17.32 -32.73 -12.63
CA ASP A 83 -15.86 -32.58 -12.66
C ASP A 83 -15.39 -31.84 -13.93
N SER A 84 -16.01 -32.14 -15.07
CA SER A 84 -15.75 -31.45 -16.35
C SER A 84 -16.09 -29.95 -16.28
N GLN A 85 -17.20 -29.57 -15.64
CA GLN A 85 -17.55 -28.15 -15.49
C GLN A 85 -16.58 -27.42 -14.56
N VAL A 86 -16.10 -28.08 -13.50
CA VAL A 86 -15.10 -27.49 -12.61
C VAL A 86 -13.75 -27.33 -13.29
N GLU A 87 -13.31 -28.34 -14.05
CA GLU A 87 -12.08 -28.25 -14.84
C GLU A 87 -12.16 -27.14 -15.90
N HIS A 88 -13.29 -27.05 -16.61
CA HIS A 88 -13.53 -25.95 -17.56
C HIS A 88 -13.47 -24.58 -16.86
N LEU A 89 -14.12 -24.46 -15.69
CA LEU A 89 -14.12 -23.24 -14.90
C LEU A 89 -12.70 -22.86 -14.47
N TRP A 90 -11.89 -23.80 -14.00
CA TRP A 90 -10.49 -23.53 -13.65
C TRP A 90 -9.65 -23.07 -14.84
N ASN A 91 -9.78 -23.77 -15.97
CA ASN A 91 -9.01 -23.45 -17.17
C ASN A 91 -9.37 -22.06 -17.73
N GLU A 92 -10.66 -21.73 -17.83
CA GLU A 92 -11.07 -20.40 -18.31
C GLU A 92 -10.78 -19.30 -17.28
N PHE A 93 -10.89 -19.59 -15.97
CA PHE A 93 -10.51 -18.63 -14.95
C PHE A 93 -9.00 -18.32 -15.00
N GLU A 94 -8.14 -19.34 -15.08
CA GLU A 94 -6.69 -19.17 -15.21
C GLU A 94 -6.30 -18.47 -16.51
N LYS A 95 -6.94 -18.84 -17.63
CA LYS A 95 -6.73 -18.21 -18.92
C LYS A 95 -7.13 -16.74 -18.90
N ASN A 96 -8.24 -16.37 -18.25
CA ASN A 96 -8.67 -14.97 -18.11
C ASN A 96 -7.84 -14.18 -17.09
N LEU A 97 -7.32 -14.86 -16.05
CA LEU A 97 -6.30 -14.30 -15.17
C LEU A 97 -5.07 -13.88 -15.99
N ASN A 98 -4.56 -14.79 -16.82
CA ASN A 98 -3.37 -14.58 -17.64
C ASN A 98 -3.61 -13.68 -18.87
N ASN A 99 -4.78 -13.71 -19.50
CA ASN A 99 -5.10 -12.89 -20.68
C ASN A 99 -5.32 -11.42 -20.36
N SER A 100 -5.66 -11.06 -19.12
CA SER A 100 -5.61 -9.65 -18.69
C SER A 100 -4.20 -9.07 -18.78
N MET A 101 -3.16 -9.91 -18.70
CA MET A 101 -1.79 -9.48 -19.01
C MET A 101 -1.58 -9.23 -20.51
N LYS A 102 -2.38 -9.82 -21.40
CA LYS A 102 -2.30 -9.57 -22.85
C LYS A 102 -3.07 -8.35 -23.30
N VAL A 103 -4.02 -7.84 -22.51
CA VAL A 103 -4.67 -6.55 -22.77
C VAL A 103 -3.78 -5.39 -22.29
N GLU A 104 -3.03 -5.55 -21.20
CA GLU A 104 -1.95 -4.61 -20.85
C GLU A 104 -0.68 -4.79 -21.70
N LYS A 105 -0.49 -5.97 -22.31
CA LYS A 105 0.49 -6.20 -23.39
C LYS A 105 -0.15 -6.20 -24.77
N VAL A 106 -1.23 -5.44 -24.99
CA VAL A 106 -1.36 -4.79 -26.30
C VAL A 106 -0.17 -3.85 -26.32
N THR A 107 0.80 -4.16 -27.17
CA THR A 107 1.87 -3.27 -27.59
C THR A 107 1.35 -1.84 -27.72
N LYS A 108 1.39 -1.06 -26.64
CA LYS A 108 1.61 0.38 -26.79
C LYS A 108 2.95 0.40 -27.54
N PRO A 109 2.98 0.93 -28.78
CA PRO A 109 4.25 1.07 -29.48
C PRO A 109 5.20 1.73 -28.50
N ILE A 110 6.39 1.15 -28.31
CA ILE A 110 7.45 1.69 -27.44
C ILE A 110 7.36 3.21 -27.57
N PRO A 111 6.85 3.92 -26.54
CA PRO A 111 6.60 5.33 -26.70
C PRO A 111 7.96 5.93 -27.03
N SER A 112 8.06 6.54 -28.22
CA SER A 112 9.31 7.17 -28.63
C SER A 112 9.70 8.15 -27.53
N LYS A 113 11.01 8.32 -27.31
CA LYS A 113 11.54 9.28 -26.33
C LYS A 113 10.77 10.61 -26.37
N ASP A 114 10.48 11.07 -27.57
CA ASP A 114 9.73 12.31 -27.83
C ASP A 114 8.29 12.32 -27.31
N LYS A 115 7.59 11.17 -27.32
CA LYS A 115 6.22 11.07 -26.80
C LYS A 115 6.17 11.22 -25.28
N ILE A 116 7.11 10.59 -24.56
CA ILE A 116 7.16 10.69 -23.09
C ILE A 116 7.58 12.09 -22.67
N VAL A 117 8.54 12.69 -23.39
CA VAL A 117 8.95 14.08 -23.17
C VAL A 117 7.77 15.04 -23.40
N GLN A 118 7.00 14.86 -24.48
CA GLN A 118 5.79 15.65 -24.72
C GLN A 118 4.70 15.43 -23.66
N GLU A 119 4.53 14.21 -23.17
CA GLU A 119 3.56 13.90 -22.11
C GLU A 119 3.93 14.59 -20.79
N ILE A 120 5.21 14.55 -20.40
CA ILE A 120 5.71 15.27 -19.22
C ILE A 120 5.48 16.77 -19.39
N LYS A 121 5.79 17.33 -20.56
CA LYS A 121 5.60 18.76 -20.84
C LYS A 121 4.12 19.16 -20.75
N ASN A 122 3.23 18.42 -21.40
CA ASN A 122 1.80 18.72 -21.36
C ASN A 122 1.26 18.71 -19.92
N LEU A 123 1.70 17.75 -19.09
CA LEU A 123 1.28 17.67 -17.68
C LEU A 123 1.82 18.82 -16.83
N ILE A 124 2.95 19.40 -17.19
CA ILE A 124 3.52 20.58 -16.55
C ILE A 124 2.77 21.84 -17.00
N ASP A 125 2.51 21.97 -18.30
CA ASP A 125 1.76 23.08 -18.90
C ASP A 125 0.31 23.13 -18.38
N GLU A 126 -0.36 21.97 -18.24
CA GLU A 126 -1.69 21.84 -17.62
C GLU A 126 -1.73 22.34 -16.17
N ARG A 127 -0.59 22.29 -15.47
CA ARG A 127 -0.44 22.79 -14.10
C ARG A 127 -0.03 24.27 -14.04
N GLY A 128 0.06 24.94 -15.19
CA GLY A 128 0.34 26.37 -15.30
C GLY A 128 1.83 26.75 -15.26
N TYR A 129 2.72 25.77 -15.44
CA TYR A 129 4.17 25.99 -15.48
C TYR A 129 4.66 25.97 -16.93
N ILE A 130 5.52 26.91 -17.29
CA ILE A 130 6.13 26.97 -18.62
C ILE A 130 7.48 26.28 -18.55
N VAL A 131 7.67 25.24 -19.35
CA VAL A 131 8.94 24.48 -19.37
C VAL A 131 9.44 24.31 -20.79
N GLN A 132 10.75 24.52 -20.95
CA GLN A 132 11.42 24.35 -22.23
C GLN A 132 11.59 22.86 -22.54
N ASN A 133 11.54 22.50 -23.82
CA ASN A 133 11.65 21.08 -24.21
C ASN A 133 13.01 20.50 -23.82
N GLU A 134 14.04 21.35 -23.86
CA GLU A 134 15.42 21.04 -23.55
C GLU A 134 15.57 20.58 -22.09
N ASP A 135 14.92 21.26 -21.14
CA ASP A 135 14.99 20.94 -19.71
C ASP A 135 14.33 19.60 -19.39
N VAL A 136 13.18 19.31 -20.02
CA VAL A 136 12.49 18.01 -19.88
C VAL A 136 13.34 16.89 -20.47
N GLN A 137 14.02 17.18 -21.57
CA GLN A 137 14.87 16.21 -22.24
C GLN A 137 16.12 15.90 -21.42
N GLU A 138 16.78 16.90 -20.83
CA GLU A 138 17.90 16.72 -19.91
C GLU A 138 17.48 15.93 -18.66
N PHE A 139 16.34 16.27 -18.06
CA PHE A 139 15.79 15.52 -16.93
C PHE A 139 15.58 14.05 -17.29
N PHE A 140 15.03 13.79 -18.47
CA PHE A 140 14.76 12.44 -18.95
C PHE A 140 16.03 11.66 -19.27
N GLU A 141 17.06 12.31 -19.82
CA GLU A 141 18.38 11.71 -20.05
C GLU A 141 19.06 11.33 -18.72
N ASN A 142 19.05 12.24 -17.74
CA ASN A 142 19.55 11.98 -16.39
C ASN A 142 18.80 10.81 -15.71
N PHE A 143 17.48 10.70 -15.95
CA PHE A 143 16.68 9.59 -15.44
C PHE A 143 17.10 8.25 -16.06
N ILE A 144 17.26 8.20 -17.38
CA ILE A 144 17.69 6.99 -18.10
C ILE A 144 19.11 6.59 -17.68
N GLU A 145 20.02 7.55 -17.53
CA GLU A 145 21.39 7.27 -17.09
C GLU A 145 21.41 6.62 -15.71
N LYS A 146 20.60 7.15 -14.77
CA LYS A 146 20.56 6.66 -13.39
C LYS A 146 19.87 5.31 -13.23
N TYR A 147 18.80 5.06 -13.99
CA TYR A 147 17.93 3.89 -13.77
C TYR A 147 17.95 2.87 -14.91
N THR A 148 18.67 3.14 -16.00
CA THR A 148 18.80 2.32 -17.23
C THR A 148 17.45 1.85 -17.81
N ARG A 149 16.39 2.61 -17.55
CA ARG A 149 15.01 2.30 -17.95
C ARG A 149 14.19 3.56 -18.17
N PHE A 150 13.07 3.40 -18.87
CA PHE A 150 12.06 4.44 -19.02
C PHE A 150 11.24 4.63 -17.74
N PRO A 151 10.76 5.87 -17.45
CA PRO A 151 9.79 6.12 -16.39
C PRO A 151 8.49 5.37 -16.64
N ARG A 152 7.87 4.84 -15.59
CA ARG A 152 6.51 4.27 -15.64
C ARG A 152 5.45 5.36 -15.52
N GLU A 153 4.22 5.08 -15.94
CA GLU A 153 3.10 6.05 -15.92
C GLU A 153 2.82 6.61 -14.50
N ASP A 154 2.97 5.79 -13.45
CA ASP A 154 2.85 6.18 -12.04
C ASP A 154 4.01 7.07 -11.55
N GLU A 155 5.18 6.96 -12.18
CA GLU A 155 6.37 7.74 -11.87
C GLU A 155 6.38 9.09 -12.59
N ILE A 156 5.75 9.21 -13.76
CA ILE A 156 5.64 10.46 -14.54
C ILE A 156 5.03 11.57 -13.67
N ASN A 157 3.97 11.28 -12.93
CA ASN A 157 3.35 12.26 -12.03
C ASN A 157 4.28 12.71 -10.90
N SER A 158 5.13 11.81 -10.41
CA SER A 158 6.10 12.09 -9.35
C SER A 158 7.27 12.92 -9.88
N ILE A 159 7.70 12.64 -11.11
CA ILE A 159 8.68 13.42 -11.87
C ILE A 159 8.20 14.85 -12.05
N VAL A 160 6.97 15.03 -12.55
CA VAL A 160 6.36 16.35 -12.76
C VAL A 160 6.26 17.12 -11.44
N LYS A 161 5.86 16.45 -10.34
CA LYS A 161 5.83 17.07 -9.01
C LYS A 161 7.22 17.51 -8.54
N GLY A 162 8.24 16.67 -8.74
CA GLY A 162 9.63 16.99 -8.38
C GLY A 162 10.15 18.20 -9.15
N TYR A 163 9.86 18.28 -10.45
CA TYR A 163 10.20 19.43 -11.28
C TYR A 163 9.53 20.72 -10.78
N ILE A 164 8.22 20.66 -10.50
CA ILE A 164 7.48 21.81 -9.97
C ILE A 164 8.04 22.28 -8.63
N MET A 165 8.46 21.35 -7.76
CA MET A 165 9.11 21.71 -6.49
C MET A 165 10.44 22.43 -6.70
N MET A 166 11.28 21.96 -7.62
CA MET A 166 12.56 22.61 -7.93
C MET A 166 12.37 24.03 -8.48
N VAL A 167 11.41 24.23 -9.39
CA VAL A 167 11.12 25.57 -9.96
C VAL A 167 10.44 26.50 -8.96
N ASN A 168 9.59 25.99 -8.07
CA ASN A 168 9.01 26.80 -6.99
C ASN A 168 10.05 27.17 -5.92
N ASP A 169 10.99 26.28 -5.62
CA ASP A 169 12.10 26.57 -4.71
C ASP A 169 13.04 27.63 -5.32
N GLU A 170 13.32 27.59 -6.63
CA GLU A 170 14.08 28.66 -7.31
C GLU A 170 13.39 30.03 -7.23
N LYS A 171 12.05 30.09 -7.34
CA LYS A 171 11.31 31.35 -7.10
C LYS A 171 11.40 31.86 -5.66
N LEU A 172 11.58 30.98 -4.66
CA LEU A 172 11.84 31.37 -3.28
C LEU A 172 13.26 31.94 -3.07
N PHE A 173 14.19 31.66 -3.99
CA PHE A 173 15.54 32.24 -3.97
C PHE A 173 15.66 33.55 -4.76
N ASP A 174 14.82 33.76 -5.79
CA ASP A 174 14.81 35.00 -6.58
C ASP A 174 14.04 36.17 -5.95
N GLU A 175 13.22 35.95 -4.90
CA GLU A 175 12.51 37.03 -4.20
C GLU A 175 13.35 37.77 -3.12
N LYS A 176 14.66 37.50 -3.01
CA LYS A 176 15.54 38.20 -2.04
C LYS A 176 16.24 39.45 -2.54
N ASP A 177 16.08 39.81 -3.80
CA ASP A 177 16.51 41.12 -4.31
C ASP A 177 15.30 41.88 -4.87
N ILE A 178 14.73 42.75 -4.03
CA ILE A 178 13.99 44.01 -4.30
C ILE A 178 13.03 44.25 -3.11
N ASP A 179 13.47 44.97 -2.07
CA ASP A 179 13.23 46.42 -1.97
C ASP A 179 13.61 46.95 -0.58
N LYS A 180 14.42 48.02 -0.58
CA LYS A 180 14.66 48.86 0.59
C LYS A 180 13.53 49.89 0.66
N THR A 181 12.60 49.79 1.61
CA THR A 181 12.15 50.95 2.43
C THR A 181 11.13 50.57 3.51
N ILE A 182 11.52 50.77 4.78
CA ILE A 182 10.74 51.29 5.92
C ILE A 182 9.41 50.55 6.27
N ASN A 183 9.40 49.77 7.36
CA ASN A 183 9.00 50.29 8.68
C ASN A 183 9.22 49.26 9.80
N GLU A 184 9.79 49.72 10.89
CA GLU A 184 10.02 48.98 12.12
C GLU A 184 8.69 48.60 12.79
N LYS A 185 8.52 47.32 13.14
CA LYS A 185 7.85 46.93 14.39
C LYS A 185 8.41 45.61 14.90
N LYS A 186 9.19 45.78 15.96
CA LYS A 186 9.83 44.81 16.83
C LYS A 186 8.81 43.85 17.45
N LEU A 187 9.10 42.55 17.41
CA LEU A 187 8.70 41.59 18.44
C LEU A 187 9.69 40.42 18.44
N ASP A 188 10.58 40.47 19.44
CA ASP A 188 11.42 39.39 19.92
C ASP A 188 10.59 38.12 20.16
N ILE A 189 11.11 36.95 19.75
CA ILE A 189 11.21 35.74 20.59
C ILE A 189 12.40 34.89 20.07
N SER A 190 13.43 34.89 20.92
CA SER A 190 14.62 34.05 21.09
C SER A 190 14.78 32.73 20.32
N GLU A 191 16.00 32.57 19.78
CA GLU A 191 16.65 31.30 19.41
C GLU A 191 16.83 30.37 20.63
N PRO A 192 16.70 29.04 20.48
CA PRO A 192 17.02 28.12 21.56
C PRO A 192 18.53 27.94 21.69
N VAL A 193 19.05 28.39 22.83
CA VAL A 193 20.41 28.16 23.32
C VAL A 193 20.66 26.66 23.51
N LEU A 194 21.68 26.12 22.82
CA LEU A 194 22.23 24.79 23.07
C LEU A 194 22.92 24.77 24.43
N GLY A 195 22.29 24.13 25.41
CA GLY A 195 22.91 23.81 26.69
C GLY A 195 23.93 22.69 26.52
N THR A 196 25.20 23.04 26.62
CA THR A 196 26.32 22.12 26.80
C THR A 196 26.16 21.35 28.12
N THR A 197 26.02 20.04 28.04
CA THR A 197 26.38 19.14 29.14
C THR A 197 27.12 17.95 28.55
N GLN A 198 28.43 18.11 28.42
CA GLN A 198 29.35 17.01 28.15
C GLN A 198 29.31 16.04 29.33
N ARG A 199 28.83 14.82 29.09
CA ARG A 199 29.32 13.64 29.80
C ARG A 199 30.08 12.81 28.79
N GLU A 200 31.40 12.81 28.95
CA GLU A 200 32.32 11.92 28.24
C GLU A 200 31.90 10.48 28.51
N ILE A 201 31.56 9.73 27.46
CA ILE A 201 31.56 8.28 27.51
C ILE A 201 32.52 7.80 26.43
N SER A 202 33.64 7.30 26.94
CA SER A 202 34.77 6.72 26.24
C SER A 202 34.33 5.58 25.32
N LEU A 203 34.70 5.68 24.04
CA LEU A 203 34.57 4.63 23.04
C LEU A 203 35.72 3.62 23.19
N THR A 204 35.48 2.49 23.85
CA THR A 204 36.35 1.31 23.73
C THR A 204 35.58 -0.01 23.82
N SER A 205 35.99 -0.92 22.94
CA SER A 205 35.74 -2.37 22.84
C SER A 205 34.33 -2.86 22.50
N THR A 206 34.23 -3.33 21.26
CA THR A 206 33.38 -4.42 20.82
C THR A 206 33.43 -5.61 21.77
N ASP A 207 32.36 -5.82 22.52
CA ASP A 207 31.97 -7.15 23.01
C ASP A 207 30.50 -7.37 22.61
N ASN A 208 30.31 -8.17 21.57
CA ASN A 208 29.02 -8.72 21.17
C ASN A 208 28.56 -9.74 22.22
N THR A 209 28.19 -9.26 23.40
CA THR A 209 27.38 -10.05 24.32
C THR A 209 25.92 -9.70 24.00
N VAL A 210 25.29 -10.54 23.18
CA VAL A 210 23.84 -10.53 23.01
C VAL A 210 23.25 -10.79 24.40
N LEU A 211 22.92 -9.72 25.11
CA LEU A 211 22.12 -9.78 26.33
C LEU A 211 20.73 -10.26 25.89
N ALA A 212 20.54 -11.57 25.91
CA ALA A 212 19.23 -12.19 25.90
C ALA A 212 18.51 -11.71 27.15
N MET A 213 17.76 -10.61 27.03
CA MET A 213 16.77 -10.23 28.03
C MET A 213 15.78 -11.39 28.08
N SER A 214 15.76 -12.10 29.21
CA SER A 214 14.72 -13.07 29.48
C SER A 214 13.39 -12.33 29.45
N GLU A 215 12.55 -12.65 28.47
CA GLU A 215 11.15 -12.23 28.49
C GLU A 215 10.55 -12.78 29.78
N GLY A 216 10.27 -11.91 30.73
CA GLY A 216 9.58 -12.28 31.96
C GLY A 216 8.25 -12.92 31.58
N VAL A 217 8.19 -14.26 31.67
CA VAL A 217 7.02 -15.08 31.38
C VAL A 217 5.99 -14.85 32.50
N GLY A 218 5.34 -13.70 32.45
CA GLY A 218 4.29 -13.30 33.38
C GLY A 218 3.26 -12.47 32.64
N ARG A 219 1.97 -12.75 32.88
CA ARG A 219 0.90 -11.89 32.38
C ARG A 219 1.07 -10.52 33.03
N ARG A 220 1.28 -9.49 32.20
CA ARG A 220 1.40 -8.09 32.65
C ARG A 220 0.14 -7.77 33.47
N LYS A 221 0.33 -7.26 34.70
CA LYS A 221 -0.75 -6.84 35.58
C LYS A 221 -0.84 -5.33 35.60
N CYS A 222 -2.04 -4.77 35.50
CA CYS A 222 -2.21 -3.34 35.68
C CYS A 222 -1.89 -2.96 37.14
N PRO A 223 -0.97 -2.02 37.41
CA PRO A 223 -0.64 -1.62 38.78
C PRO A 223 -1.80 -0.88 39.48
N ALA A 224 -2.75 -0.33 38.72
CA ALA A 224 -3.89 0.40 39.27
C ALA A 224 -5.10 -0.49 39.58
N CYS A 225 -5.46 -1.43 38.70
CA CYS A 225 -6.67 -2.26 38.85
C CYS A 225 -6.42 -3.77 38.95
N GLY A 226 -5.16 -4.22 38.83
CA GLY A 226 -4.80 -5.63 38.98
C GLY A 226 -5.28 -6.55 37.86
N ASN A 227 -5.70 -6.01 36.70
CA ASN A 227 -6.15 -6.82 35.57
C ASN A 227 -4.96 -7.45 34.80
N ASP A 228 -5.11 -8.71 34.40
CA ASP A 228 -4.06 -9.60 33.91
C ASP A 228 -4.15 -9.93 32.39
N GLY A 229 -4.98 -9.23 31.61
CA GLY A 229 -5.22 -9.62 30.21
C GLY A 229 -5.51 -8.52 29.19
N LEU A 230 -5.66 -7.27 29.60
CA LEU A 230 -6.08 -6.17 28.73
C LEU A 230 -5.17 -4.95 28.92
N ILE A 231 -3.90 -5.11 28.53
CA ILE A 231 -2.90 -4.06 28.57
C ILE A 231 -2.35 -3.88 27.16
N HIS A 232 -2.56 -2.69 26.62
CA HIS A 232 -2.05 -2.30 25.31
C HIS A 232 -0.72 -1.55 25.46
N GLU A 233 0.23 -1.89 24.61
CA GLU A 233 1.48 -1.15 24.47
C GLU A 233 1.26 -0.05 23.42
N MET A 234 1.63 1.18 23.75
CA MET A 234 1.46 2.36 22.90
C MET A 234 2.73 3.20 22.90
N ASP A 235 2.95 3.97 21.83
CA ASP A 235 4.07 4.90 21.75
C ASP A 235 3.82 6.13 22.63
N ASP A 236 4.82 6.46 23.44
CA ASP A 236 4.86 7.64 24.29
C ASP A 236 5.57 8.79 23.57
N LYS A 237 4.77 9.62 22.91
CA LYS A 237 5.27 10.79 22.17
C LYS A 237 5.93 11.86 23.06
N SER A 238 5.82 11.76 24.39
CA SER A 238 6.49 12.68 25.31
C SER A 238 7.98 12.39 25.49
N VAL A 239 8.44 11.18 25.13
CA VAL A 239 9.84 10.78 25.26
C VAL A 239 10.33 10.26 23.93
N ILE A 240 11.26 11.00 23.33
CA ILE A 240 11.95 10.59 22.12
C ILE A 240 13.23 9.89 22.54
N LEU A 241 13.40 8.63 22.12
CA LEU A 241 14.62 7.86 22.35
C LEU A 241 15.70 8.17 21.31
N MET A 242 15.29 8.48 20.08
CA MET A 242 16.17 8.84 18.99
C MET A 242 15.46 9.80 18.04
N ASP A 243 16.13 10.86 17.61
CA ASP A 243 15.52 11.88 16.74
C ASP A 243 15.51 11.49 15.26
N TYR A 244 16.49 10.69 14.81
CA TYR A 244 16.57 10.23 13.42
C TYR A 244 17.17 8.81 13.27
N PRO A 245 16.41 7.80 12.81
CA PRO A 245 14.96 7.83 12.60
C PRO A 245 14.22 8.09 13.92
N LYS A 246 13.06 8.76 13.86
CA LYS A 246 12.33 9.18 15.06
C LYS A 246 11.73 7.98 15.79
N ILE A 247 12.27 7.64 16.95
CA ILE A 247 11.79 6.53 17.80
C ILE A 247 11.28 7.10 19.12
N TYR A 248 10.03 6.78 19.45
CA TYR A 248 9.41 7.14 20.72
C TYR A 248 9.57 6.02 21.75
N ALA A 249 9.57 6.37 23.03
CA ALA A 249 9.52 5.38 24.09
C ALA A 249 8.16 4.65 24.08
N LYS A 250 8.08 3.50 24.75
CA LYS A 250 6.83 2.74 24.87
C LYS A 250 6.22 2.93 26.25
N LYS A 251 4.88 3.02 26.31
CA LYS A 251 4.08 3.01 27.54
C LYS A 251 3.01 1.92 27.46
N ASN A 252 2.64 1.39 28.61
CA ASN A 252 1.54 0.43 28.76
C ASN A 252 0.28 1.19 29.19
N CYS A 253 -0.86 0.86 28.60
CA CYS A 253 -2.17 1.41 28.93
C CYS A 253 -3.15 0.28 29.23
N CYS A 254 -3.83 0.34 30.37
CA CYS A 254 -4.86 -0.65 30.71
C CYS A 254 -6.19 -0.32 30.02
N SER A 255 -6.76 -1.27 29.29
CA SER A 255 -8.04 -1.07 28.59
C SER A 255 -9.24 -0.94 29.53
N GLN A 256 -9.10 -1.35 30.80
CA GLN A 256 -10.20 -1.32 31.77
C GLN A 256 -10.25 -0.02 32.58
N CYS A 257 -9.11 0.49 33.04
CA CYS A 257 -9.05 1.69 33.88
C CYS A 257 -8.40 2.90 33.18
N GLY A 258 -7.81 2.73 32.00
CA GLY A 258 -7.12 3.78 31.26
C GLY A 258 -5.79 4.22 31.88
N TYR A 259 -5.33 3.56 32.95
CA TYR A 259 -4.08 3.92 33.60
C TYR A 259 -2.89 3.65 32.67
N GLU A 260 -2.00 4.63 32.56
CA GLU A 260 -0.80 4.57 31.73
C GLU A 260 0.46 4.50 32.61
N TRP A 261 1.38 3.61 32.29
CA TRP A 261 2.66 3.51 32.99
C TRP A 261 3.78 3.03 32.08
N ARG A 262 5.01 3.33 32.47
CA ARG A 262 6.21 2.86 31.79
C ARG A 262 6.75 1.65 32.53
N THR A 263 7.14 0.62 31.79
CA THR A 263 8.02 -0.44 32.31
C THR A 263 9.45 0.09 32.22
N HIS A 264 10.07 0.26 33.39
CA HIS A 264 11.49 0.60 33.51
C HIS A 264 12.38 -0.56 33.03
#